data_AF-A0A9E2CPC4-F1
#
_entry.id   AF-A0A9E2CPC4-F1
#
_cell.length_a   1.000
_cell.length_b   1.000
_cell.length_c   1.000
_cell.angle_alpha   90.00
_cell.angle_beta   90.00
_cell.angle_gamma   90.00
#
_symmetry.space_group_name_H-M   'P 1'
#
loop_
_entity.id
_entity.type
_entity.pdbx_description
1 polymer ?
#
loop_
_entity_poly.entity_id
_entity_poly.type
_entity_poly.pdbx_seq_one_letter_code
_entity_poly.pdbx_strand_id
1 'polypeptide(L)'
;MLRASLFFVIASGYGLATHAETLALPQGTYPTTHIALPDRGARMPAVEARFGAPAKRFAPVGGGKPEHPPITRWDYADFSVFFERDRVIDAVVKEAPKPLRNTEALRPAS
;
A
#
# COMPACT_ATOMS: atom_id res chain seq x y z
N MET A 1 -47.07 -46.45 29.09
CA MET A 1 -47.38 -45.00 29.10
C MET A 1 -46.13 -44.25 28.67
N LEU A 2 -46.25 -43.33 27.69
CA LEU A 2 -45.42 -42.12 27.43
C LEU A 2 -43.88 -42.26 27.44
N ARG A 3 -43.06 -41.73 26.52
CA ARG A 3 -43.21 -40.74 25.44
C ARG A 3 -41.85 -40.74 24.71
N ALA A 4 -41.81 -41.07 23.42
CA ALA A 4 -40.62 -40.80 22.59
C ALA A 4 -40.98 -39.60 21.70
N SER A 5 -40.66 -38.40 22.16
CA SER A 5 -40.80 -37.18 21.35
C SER A 5 -39.44 -36.88 20.74
N LEU A 6 -39.24 -37.34 19.50
CA LEU A 6 -38.10 -36.99 18.67
C LEU A 6 -38.42 -35.65 18.00
N PHE A 7 -37.83 -34.55 18.47
CA PHE A 7 -37.96 -33.24 17.81
C PHE A 7 -37.02 -33.17 16.62
N PHE A 8 -37.60 -33.03 15.43
CA PHE A 8 -36.90 -32.75 14.17
C PHE A 8 -36.62 -31.25 14.10
N VAL A 9 -35.35 -30.85 14.05
CA VAL A 9 -34.95 -29.44 13.81
C VAL A 9 -34.38 -29.35 12.41
N ILE A 10 -35.16 -28.85 11.46
CA ILE A 10 -34.65 -28.40 10.16
C ILE A 10 -34.18 -26.96 10.35
N ALA A 11 -32.88 -26.76 10.49
CA ALA A 11 -32.28 -25.44 10.43
C ALA A 11 -32.16 -25.02 8.95
N SER A 12 -33.16 -24.32 8.42
CA SER A 12 -33.05 -23.64 7.12
C SER A 12 -32.13 -22.42 7.28
N GLY A 13 -30.88 -22.56 6.85
CA GLY A 13 -29.94 -21.46 6.75
C GLY A 13 -30.33 -20.53 5.60
N TYR A 14 -30.78 -19.32 5.92
CA TYR A 14 -30.89 -18.23 4.96
C TYR A 14 -29.48 -17.72 4.67
N GLY A 15 -28.94 -18.04 3.49
CA GLY A 15 -27.69 -17.45 3.01
C GLY A 15 -27.90 -15.98 2.67
N LEU A 16 -27.26 -15.08 3.43
CA LEU A 16 -27.15 -13.67 3.04
C LEU A 16 -26.28 -13.58 1.79
N ALA A 17 -26.81 -13.02 0.71
CA ALA A 17 -26.04 -12.75 -0.50
C ALA A 17 -24.97 -11.70 -0.18
N THR A 18 -23.70 -12.10 -0.24
CA THR A 18 -22.57 -11.18 -0.14
C THR A 18 -22.33 -10.55 -1.50
N HIS A 19 -22.43 -9.22 -1.59
CA HIS A 19 -22.00 -8.49 -2.79
C HIS A 19 -20.52 -8.11 -2.66
N ALA A 20 -19.72 -8.54 -3.63
CA ALA A 20 -18.34 -8.09 -3.81
C ALA A 20 -18.29 -7.16 -5.04
N GLU A 21 -17.64 -6.01 -4.90
CA GLU A 21 -17.47 -5.05 -5.98
C GLU A 21 -16.15 -5.33 -6.71
N THR A 22 -16.23 -5.52 -8.03
CA THR A 22 -15.05 -5.71 -8.88
C THR A 22 -14.54 -4.36 -9.38
N LEU A 23 -13.41 -3.91 -8.85
CA LEU A 23 -12.73 -2.72 -9.34
C LEU A 23 -11.78 -3.09 -10.49
N ALA A 24 -12.13 -2.71 -11.72
CA ALA A 24 -11.25 -2.86 -12.88
C ALA A 24 -10.15 -1.80 -12.85
N LEU A 25 -8.89 -2.24 -12.65
CA LEU A 25 -7.73 -1.35 -12.72
C LEU A 25 -7.28 -1.17 -14.17
N PRO A 26 -7.14 0.07 -14.69
CA PRO A 26 -6.66 0.30 -16.04
C PRO A 26 -5.23 -0.23 -16.22
N GLN A 27 -4.96 -0.86 -17.37
CA GLN A 27 -3.62 -1.29 -17.76
C GLN A 27 -2.79 -0.04 -18.11
N GLY A 28 -1.90 0.38 -17.22
CA GLY A 28 -1.09 1.58 -17.40
C GLY A 28 0.16 1.33 -18.24
N THR A 29 0.38 2.18 -19.25
CA THR A 29 1.71 2.39 -19.85
C THR A 29 2.43 3.44 -19.02
N TYR A 30 3.42 3.04 -18.23
CA TYR A 30 4.17 3.98 -17.39
C TYR A 30 5.31 4.61 -18.21
N PRO A 31 5.35 5.95 -18.35
CA PRO A 31 6.46 6.60 -19.03
C PRO A 31 7.77 6.31 -18.28
N THR A 32 8.82 5.94 -19.01
CA THR A 32 10.15 5.81 -18.39
C THR A 32 10.76 7.20 -18.29
N THR A 33 10.44 7.93 -17.21
CA THR A 33 11.02 9.25 -16.97
C THR A 33 12.39 9.09 -16.30
N HIS A 34 13.44 9.58 -16.93
CA HIS A 34 14.81 9.53 -16.41
C HIS A 34 15.08 10.72 -15.49
N ILE A 35 14.51 10.70 -14.28
CA ILE A 35 14.77 11.70 -13.22
C ILE A 35 15.85 11.14 -12.30
N ALA A 36 16.80 11.97 -11.89
CA ALA A 36 17.73 11.61 -10.82
C ALA A 36 16.96 11.43 -9.50
N LEU A 37 17.07 10.25 -8.89
CA LEU A 37 16.45 9.95 -7.60
C LEU A 37 17.53 9.80 -6.52
N PRO A 38 17.18 10.00 -5.24
CA PRO A 38 18.07 9.68 -4.14
C PRO A 38 18.38 8.18 -4.11
N ASP A 39 19.63 7.85 -3.81
CA ASP A 39 20.05 6.46 -3.65
C ASP A 39 19.43 5.85 -2.38
N ARG A 40 19.03 4.57 -2.45
CA ARG A 40 18.57 3.83 -1.28
C ARG A 40 19.64 3.86 -0.17
N GLY A 41 19.22 4.13 1.06
CA GLY A 41 20.08 4.22 2.24
C GLY A 41 20.71 5.59 2.48
N ALA A 42 20.60 6.54 1.53
CA ALA A 42 21.01 7.92 1.72
C ALA A 42 20.28 8.54 2.93
N ARG A 43 20.97 9.42 3.66
CA ARG A 43 20.38 10.10 4.82
C ARG A 43 19.58 11.33 4.41
N MET A 44 18.55 11.68 5.17
CA MET A 44 17.74 12.89 4.96
C MET A 44 18.57 14.16 4.64
N PRO A 45 19.64 14.51 5.39
CA PRO A 45 20.42 15.72 5.07
C PRO A 45 21.15 15.63 3.74
N ALA A 46 21.59 14.43 3.32
CA ALA A 46 22.24 14.23 2.02
C ALA A 46 21.23 14.36 0.86
N VAL A 47 19.98 13.91 1.08
CA VAL A 47 18.89 14.14 0.14
C VAL A 47 18.59 15.63 0.02
N GLU A 48 18.41 16.32 1.14
CA GLU A 48 18.12 17.76 1.13
C GLU A 48 19.28 18.58 0.51
N ALA A 49 20.54 18.20 0.78
CA ALA A 49 21.70 18.86 0.18
C ALA A 49 21.77 18.68 -1.34
N ARG A 50 21.37 17.52 -1.87
CA ARG A 50 21.44 17.21 -3.31
C ARG A 50 20.23 17.70 -4.09
N PHE A 51 19.04 17.62 -3.51
CA PHE A 51 17.76 17.90 -4.20
C PHE A 51 17.08 19.19 -3.73
N GLY A 52 17.63 19.87 -2.72
CA GLY A 52 17.03 21.02 -2.07
C GLY A 52 15.92 20.63 -1.08
N ALA A 53 15.27 21.66 -0.53
CA ALA A 53 14.15 21.48 0.37
C ALA A 53 12.94 20.86 -0.37
N PRO A 54 12.30 19.83 0.20
CA PRO A 54 11.08 19.26 -0.37
C PRO A 54 9.92 20.27 -0.34
N ALA A 55 9.01 20.15 -1.30
CA ALA A 55 7.79 20.94 -1.35
C ALA A 55 6.84 20.65 -0.18
N LYS A 56 6.85 19.40 0.32
CA LYS A 56 6.07 19.01 1.49
C LYS A 56 6.78 17.94 2.30
N ARG A 57 6.75 18.07 3.63
CA ARG A 57 7.16 17.04 4.58
C ARG A 57 5.94 16.53 5.31
N PHE A 58 5.73 15.22 5.32
CA PHE A 58 4.68 14.59 6.10
C PHE A 58 5.23 14.16 7.46
N ALA A 59 4.38 14.18 8.48
CA ALA A 59 4.73 13.59 9.77
C ALA A 59 5.01 12.08 9.60
N PRO A 60 5.91 11.50 10.40
CA PRO A 60 6.14 10.07 10.40
C PRO A 60 4.85 9.31 10.74
N VAL A 61 4.62 8.20 10.03
CA VAL A 61 3.55 7.24 10.34
C VAL A 61 4.17 5.93 10.84
N GLY A 62 3.48 5.24 11.75
CA GLY A 62 4.05 4.08 12.44
C GLY A 62 4.99 4.49 13.59
N GLY A 63 5.96 3.62 13.93
CA GLY A 63 6.95 3.87 14.99
C GLY A 63 6.50 3.48 16.41
N GLY A 64 5.26 3.02 16.59
CA GLY A 64 4.76 2.59 17.90
C GLY A 64 5.30 1.24 18.39
N LYS A 65 5.97 0.47 17.52
CA LYS A 65 6.58 -0.84 17.84
C LYS A 65 7.89 -1.03 17.08
N PRO A 66 8.85 -1.83 17.60
CA PRO A 66 10.10 -2.13 16.90
C PRO A 66 9.89 -2.75 15.52
N GLU A 67 8.85 -3.57 15.35
CA GLU A 67 8.54 -4.24 14.08
C GLU A 67 7.88 -3.30 13.05
N HIS A 68 7.43 -2.11 13.48
CA HIS A 68 6.80 -1.10 12.65
C HIS A 68 7.58 0.21 12.73
N PRO A 69 8.79 0.26 12.13
CA PRO A 69 9.61 1.46 12.21
C PRO A 69 8.88 2.66 11.59
N PRO A 70 9.16 3.89 12.06
CA PRO A 70 8.49 5.08 11.57
C PRO A 70 8.89 5.36 10.12
N ILE A 71 7.89 5.64 9.29
CA ILE A 71 8.06 5.98 7.88
C ILE A 71 7.70 7.44 7.66
N THR A 72 8.65 8.21 7.13
CA THR A 72 8.47 9.62 6.78
C THR A 72 8.43 9.76 5.27
N ARG A 73 7.52 10.59 4.74
CA ARG A 73 7.49 10.93 3.31
C ARG A 73 7.82 12.39 3.10
N TRP A 74 8.71 12.67 2.16
CA TRP A 74 8.92 14.01 1.60
C TRP A 74 8.48 14.01 0.14
N ASP A 75 7.76 15.05 -0.28
CA ASP A 75 7.36 15.25 -1.66
C ASP A 75 8.20 16.37 -2.29
N TYR A 76 8.82 16.05 -3.42
CA TYR A 76 9.38 16.99 -4.38
C TYR A 76 8.36 17.24 -5.50
N ALA A 77 8.72 18.06 -6.50
CA ALA A 77 7.82 18.36 -7.62
C ALA A 77 7.40 17.06 -8.35
N ASP A 78 8.37 16.29 -8.83
CA ASP A 78 8.11 15.15 -9.73
C ASP A 78 8.15 13.78 -9.05
N PHE A 79 8.68 13.71 -7.83
CA PHE A 79 8.86 12.46 -7.10
C PHE A 79 8.63 12.62 -5.59
N SER A 80 8.41 11.49 -4.91
CA SER A 80 8.32 11.41 -3.46
C SER A 80 9.42 10.49 -2.94
N VAL A 81 9.98 10.82 -1.78
CA VAL A 81 11.02 10.03 -1.10
C VAL A 81 10.44 9.52 0.21
N PHE A 82 10.62 8.23 0.45
CA PHE A 82 10.19 7.55 1.66
C PHE A 82 11.42 7.19 2.49
N PHE A 83 11.37 7.54 3.77
CA PHE A 83 12.43 7.30 4.72
C PHE A 83 11.94 6.39 5.82
N GLU A 84 12.74 5.39 6.17
CA GLU A 84 12.63 4.74 7.48
C GLU A 84 13.60 5.44 8.42
N ARG A 85 13.09 5.99 9.52
CA ARG A 85 13.86 6.89 10.40
C ARG A 85 14.48 8.04 9.57
N ASP A 86 15.80 8.04 9.37
CA ASP A 86 16.55 9.04 8.61
C ASP A 86 17.05 8.55 7.24
N ARG A 87 16.76 7.30 6.84
CA ARG A 87 17.34 6.68 5.64
C ARG A 87 16.31 6.42 4.55
N VAL A 88 16.67 6.72 3.31
CA VAL A 88 15.85 6.43 2.13
C VAL A 88 15.60 4.93 2.02
N ILE A 89 14.34 4.54 1.95
CA ILE A 89 13.93 3.17 1.62
C ILE A 89 13.38 3.07 0.19
N ASP A 90 12.75 4.13 -0.31
CA ASP A 90 12.24 4.18 -1.69
C ASP A 90 12.09 5.62 -2.20
N ALA A 91 12.10 5.76 -3.51
CA ALA A 91 11.81 7.02 -4.20
C ALA A 91 10.93 6.72 -5.42
N VAL A 92 9.79 7.41 -5.53
CA VAL A 92 8.75 7.10 -6.51
C VAL A 92 8.47 8.33 -7.36
N VAL A 93 8.61 8.20 -8.68
CA VAL A 93 8.17 9.22 -9.64
C VAL A 93 6.65 9.20 -9.72
N LYS A 94 6.01 10.36 -9.57
CA LYS A 94 4.55 10.45 -9.43
C LYS A 94 3.79 9.93 -10.65
N GLU A 95 4.27 10.27 -11.84
CA GLU A 95 3.67 9.87 -13.12
C GLU A 95 4.14 8.49 -13.62
N ALA A 96 5.09 7.87 -12.92
CA ALA A 96 5.69 6.59 -13.33
C ALA A 96 5.94 5.68 -12.12
N PRO A 97 4.90 5.29 -11.37
CA PRO A 97 5.06 4.35 -10.26
C PRO A 97 5.51 2.99 -10.77
N LYS A 98 6.23 2.26 -9.91
CA LYS A 98 6.69 0.90 -10.23
C LYS A 98 5.48 -0.01 -10.55
N PRO A 99 5.53 -0.82 -11.62
CA PRO A 99 4.47 -1.76 -11.94
C PRO A 99 4.19 -2.71 -10.78
N LEU A 100 2.90 -2.94 -10.49
CA LEU A 100 2.48 -3.91 -9.49
C LEU A 100 2.88 -5.32 -9.93
N ARG A 101 3.40 -6.11 -9.00
CA ARG A 101 3.70 -7.54 -9.18
C ARG A 101 2.56 -8.38 -8.59
N ASN A 102 2.44 -9.62 -9.04
CA ASN A 102 1.40 -10.56 -8.61
C ASN A 102 -0.04 -10.06 -8.83
N THR A 103 -0.28 -9.35 -9.93
CA THR A 103 -1.60 -8.83 -10.30
C THR A 103 -2.62 -9.95 -10.54
N GLU A 104 -2.19 -11.20 -10.75
CA GLU A 104 -3.04 -12.40 -10.79
C GLU A 104 -3.87 -12.55 -9.52
N ALA A 105 -3.27 -12.29 -8.35
CA ALA A 105 -3.96 -12.39 -7.07
C ALA A 105 -5.02 -11.28 -6.85
N LEU A 106 -5.03 -10.26 -7.72
CA LEU A 106 -6.03 -9.20 -7.73
C LEU A 106 -7.21 -9.52 -8.66
N ARG A 107 -7.17 -10.66 -9.37
CA ARG A 107 -8.31 -11.11 -10.17
C ARG A 107 -9.44 -11.60 -9.27
N PRO A 108 -10.70 -11.37 -9.64
CA PRO A 108 -11.83 -11.87 -8.87
C PRO A 108 -11.80 -13.40 -8.79
N ALA A 109 -12.17 -13.95 -7.63
CA ALA A 109 -12.44 -15.38 -7.50
C ALA A 109 -13.60 -15.74 -8.43
N SER A 110 -13.42 -16.77 -9.27
CA SER A 110 -14.46 -17.31 -10.16
C SER A 110 -15.51 -18.13 -9.43
#